data_AF-A0A8K0CQH6-F1
#
_entry.id   AF-A0A8K0CQH6-F1
#
_cell.length_a   1.000
_cell.length_b   1.000
_cell.length_c   1.000
_cell.angle_alpha   90.00
_cell.angle_beta   90.00
_cell.angle_gamma   90.00
#
_symmetry.space_group_name_H-M   'P 1'
#
loop_
_entity.id
_entity.type
_entity.pdbx_description
1 polymer ?
#
loop_
_entity_poly.entity_id
_entity_poly.type
_entity_poly.pdbx_seq_one_letter_code
_entity_poly.pdbx_strand_id
1 'polypeptide(L)'
;MHKISEQLHNKDLFSLVEFNTNVKVWDLNDAESSVWYPNGGKNYNYGDKGDELNFEGFEFPSASLVDPDNIKKAKDTVSQLVATGGTDIHTALRVGLHLVELAKNENIDEVNRQPLIVFLTDGEPTVRLRSTEEISNKISEYNIGLRRSPIFALSFGNGADRDFLQKLALRNSGFSKHIYEAADAALQLEDFYRQISSPLLANVTFKYEPSVTSLTKTEFPIHFGGSEIVVSGWCGTHLRNPPSIDGWGVRGRLSLKPAVIERSVSNVERLWAYMQIKQLLEKKEIADKDKEDIKKKALDLALKYSFVTPVSSLVVVKPNATKATDTEAATAGSNVPRPLSFASFAARRRHPGTGIGFSAGSGNQFVRHALARPSNSGKWHSKRPSRPPPVPLFPTEQLEAEAITVEKEITQSVDILTTLPWLKDILNDNGTLELPSGKYKLGLNETITDNVDCPKTPLNALGHCSLLHSCPQVHALLTSSDVFVQHVCILKNEYAGICCPNRS
;
A
#
# COMPACT_ATOMS: atom_id res chain seq x y z
N MET A 1 4.08 -12.96 -11.58
CA MET A 1 2.80 -13.64 -11.87
C MET A 1 2.34 -14.58 -10.74
N HIS A 2 3.17 -15.50 -10.24
CA HIS A 2 2.76 -16.52 -9.25
C HIS A 2 2.09 -16.00 -7.97
N LYS A 3 2.52 -14.84 -7.44
CA LYS A 3 1.95 -14.23 -6.22
C LYS A 3 0.76 -13.29 -6.47
N ILE A 4 0.52 -12.96 -7.74
CA ILE A 4 -0.46 -11.94 -8.14
C ILE A 4 -1.71 -12.60 -8.71
N SER A 5 -1.58 -13.77 -9.36
CA SER A 5 -2.68 -14.41 -10.08
C SER A 5 -3.89 -14.77 -9.21
N GLU A 6 -3.69 -15.01 -7.91
CA GLU A 6 -4.78 -15.33 -6.98
C GLU A 6 -5.67 -14.14 -6.65
N GLN A 7 -5.21 -12.92 -6.96
CA GLN A 7 -5.93 -11.68 -6.71
C GLN A 7 -6.64 -11.13 -7.95
N LEU A 8 -6.49 -11.79 -9.10
CA LEU A 8 -7.21 -11.46 -10.32
C LEU A 8 -8.62 -12.05 -10.28
N HIS A 9 -9.63 -11.28 -10.67
CA HIS A 9 -11.00 -11.76 -10.80
C HIS A 9 -11.24 -12.37 -12.19
N ASN A 10 -12.13 -13.35 -12.27
CA ASN A 10 -12.48 -14.03 -13.52
C ASN A 10 -13.14 -13.14 -14.59
N LYS A 11 -13.56 -11.92 -14.23
CA LYS A 11 -14.06 -10.91 -15.15
C LYS A 11 -12.97 -9.97 -15.65
N ASP A 12 -11.77 -10.02 -15.08
CA ASP A 12 -10.67 -9.17 -15.49
C ASP A 12 -10.10 -9.62 -16.83
N LEU A 13 -9.48 -8.67 -17.51
CA LEU A 13 -8.70 -8.89 -18.72
C LEU A 13 -7.25 -8.50 -18.44
N PHE A 14 -6.31 -9.21 -19.04
CA PHE A 14 -4.90 -8.88 -18.92
C PHE A 14 -4.15 -9.10 -20.24
N SER A 15 -3.12 -8.27 -20.46
CA SER A 15 -2.15 -8.43 -21.55
C SER A 15 -0.77 -8.53 -20.91
N LEU A 16 0.06 -9.46 -21.41
CA LEU A 16 1.44 -9.59 -20.98
C LEU A 16 2.34 -8.88 -21.99
N VAL A 17 3.00 -7.82 -21.54
CA VAL A 17 3.93 -7.02 -22.35
C VAL A 17 5.33 -7.22 -21.81
N GLU A 18 6.19 -7.83 -22.62
CA GLU A 18 7.63 -7.90 -22.38
C GLU A 18 8.30 -6.73 -23.09
N PHE A 19 9.34 -6.17 -22.51
CA PHE A 19 10.14 -5.16 -23.18
C PHE A 19 11.62 -5.33 -22.88
N ASN A 20 12.41 -5.14 -23.93
CA ASN A 20 13.85 -5.03 -23.91
C ASN A 20 14.27 -3.96 -24.93
N THR A 21 15.14 -4.25 -25.90
CA THR A 21 15.34 -3.41 -27.09
C THR A 21 14.04 -3.23 -27.88
N ASN A 22 13.25 -4.30 -27.97
CA ASN A 22 11.94 -4.33 -28.61
C ASN A 22 10.86 -4.61 -27.57
N VAL A 23 9.60 -4.38 -27.92
CA VAL A 23 8.45 -4.68 -27.08
C VAL A 23 7.71 -5.86 -27.68
N LYS A 24 7.38 -6.87 -26.89
CA LYS A 24 6.57 -8.00 -27.31
C LYS A 24 5.24 -7.98 -26.58
N VAL A 25 4.15 -8.04 -27.32
CA VAL A 25 2.82 -8.34 -26.77
C VAL A 25 2.57 -9.82 -26.99
N TRP A 26 2.47 -10.56 -25.89
CA TRP A 26 2.28 -12.00 -25.94
C TRP A 26 0.83 -12.36 -26.26
N ASP A 27 0.65 -13.24 -27.24
CA ASP A 27 -0.56 -14.03 -27.40
C ASP A 27 -0.39 -15.34 -26.61
N LEU A 28 -1.27 -15.55 -25.62
CA LEU A 28 -1.19 -16.71 -24.73
C LEU A 28 -1.76 -17.99 -25.36
N ASN A 29 -2.55 -17.87 -26.42
CA ASN A 29 -3.13 -19.00 -27.14
C ASN A 29 -2.22 -19.49 -28.25
N ASP A 30 -1.45 -18.59 -28.85
CA ASP A 30 -0.46 -18.92 -29.88
C ASP A 30 0.80 -18.05 -29.76
N ALA A 31 1.88 -18.63 -29.24
CA ALA A 31 3.14 -17.93 -29.05
C ALA A 31 3.76 -17.39 -30.37
N GLU A 32 3.48 -18.02 -31.51
CA GLU A 32 3.96 -17.58 -32.84
C GLU A 32 3.17 -16.37 -33.34
N SER A 33 1.92 -16.21 -32.90
CA SER A 33 1.08 -15.04 -33.17
C SER A 33 1.38 -13.85 -32.24
N SER A 34 2.34 -13.98 -31.32
CA SER A 34 2.79 -12.86 -30.50
C SER A 34 3.47 -11.78 -31.35
N VAL A 35 3.18 -10.51 -31.06
CA VAL A 35 3.63 -9.39 -31.90
C VAL A 35 4.79 -8.64 -31.27
N TRP A 36 5.86 -8.48 -32.04
CA TRP A 36 7.01 -7.64 -31.71
C TRP A 36 6.87 -6.26 -32.32
N TYR A 37 7.13 -5.23 -31.51
CA TYR A 37 7.22 -3.85 -31.93
C TYR A 37 8.60 -3.24 -31.60
N PRO A 38 9.28 -2.65 -32.60
CA PRO A 38 8.97 -2.76 -34.02
C PRO A 38 9.19 -4.20 -34.54
N ASN A 39 8.65 -4.55 -35.71
CA ASN A 39 8.69 -5.93 -36.26
C ASN A 39 10.08 -6.58 -36.08
N GLY A 40 10.12 -7.74 -35.42
CA GLY A 40 11.34 -8.41 -34.92
C GLY A 40 12.39 -8.81 -35.96
N GLY A 41 12.15 -8.55 -37.25
CA GLY A 41 13.09 -8.82 -38.35
C GLY A 41 13.96 -7.64 -38.78
N LYS A 42 13.76 -6.43 -38.24
CA LYS A 42 14.61 -5.27 -38.58
C LYS A 42 15.65 -5.04 -37.48
N ASN A 43 16.93 -5.14 -37.85
CA ASN A 43 18.04 -4.65 -37.02
C ASN A 43 17.89 -3.14 -36.85
N TYR A 44 17.15 -2.70 -35.83
CA TYR A 44 17.14 -1.30 -35.46
C TYR A 44 18.49 -0.96 -34.84
N ASN A 45 19.25 -0.10 -35.53
CA ASN A 45 20.47 0.44 -34.99
C ASN A 45 20.14 1.25 -33.74
N TYR A 46 20.90 1.04 -32.67
CA TYR A 46 20.81 1.76 -31.38
C TYR A 46 20.85 3.31 -31.47
N GLY A 47 21.07 3.86 -32.67
CA GLY A 47 21.13 5.27 -32.99
C GLY A 47 19.92 5.83 -33.75
N ASP A 48 18.87 5.05 -34.04
CA ASP A 48 17.66 5.60 -34.67
C ASP A 48 16.96 6.58 -33.71
N LYS A 49 16.98 7.85 -34.10
CA LYS A 49 16.44 8.95 -33.30
C LYS A 49 14.93 8.94 -33.38
N GLY A 50 14.31 8.17 -32.49
CA GLY A 50 12.95 8.43 -32.01
C GLY A 50 11.93 8.74 -33.11
N ASP A 51 11.82 7.88 -34.12
CA ASP A 51 10.67 7.88 -35.02
C ASP A 51 9.38 7.99 -34.20
N GLU A 52 8.42 8.76 -34.67
CA GLU A 52 7.05 8.73 -34.15
C GLU A 52 6.61 7.27 -34.13
N LEU A 53 6.47 6.68 -32.94
CA LEU A 53 5.97 5.32 -32.85
C LEU A 53 4.59 5.30 -33.50
N ASN A 54 4.50 4.69 -34.67
CA ASN A 54 3.27 4.46 -35.38
C ASN A 54 2.89 2.98 -35.19
N PHE A 55 1.67 2.76 -34.71
CA PHE A 55 1.10 1.43 -34.51
C PHE A 55 0.16 1.04 -35.66
N GLU A 56 -0.06 1.92 -36.65
CA GLU A 56 -0.82 1.58 -37.85
C GLU A 56 -0.21 0.36 -38.55
N GLY A 57 -1.05 -0.63 -38.86
CA GLY A 57 -0.65 -1.88 -39.50
C GLY A 57 -0.07 -2.93 -38.55
N PHE A 58 0.00 -2.68 -37.24
CA PHE A 58 0.30 -3.71 -36.24
C PHE A 58 -1.01 -4.26 -35.65
N GLU A 59 -1.22 -5.56 -35.77
CA GLU A 59 -2.35 -6.26 -35.15
C GLU A 59 -1.91 -6.86 -33.82
N PHE A 60 -1.95 -6.07 -32.74
CA PHE A 60 -1.60 -6.59 -31.43
C PHE A 60 -2.64 -7.60 -30.92
N PRO A 61 -2.21 -8.68 -30.22
CA PRO A 61 -3.13 -9.63 -29.61
C PRO A 61 -4.09 -8.95 -28.62
N SER A 62 -5.37 -9.33 -28.66
CA SER A 62 -6.38 -8.86 -27.72
C SER A 62 -6.07 -9.31 -26.29
N ALA A 63 -6.62 -8.58 -25.31
CA ALA A 63 -6.43 -8.93 -23.91
C ALA A 63 -7.08 -10.28 -23.57
N SER A 64 -6.40 -11.09 -22.76
CA SER A 64 -6.86 -12.42 -22.35
C SER A 64 -7.77 -12.34 -21.12
N LEU A 65 -8.82 -13.15 -21.09
CA LEU A 65 -9.65 -13.33 -19.90
C LEU A 65 -8.85 -14.02 -18.79
N VAL A 66 -9.13 -13.64 -17.55
CA VAL A 66 -8.60 -14.32 -16.38
C VAL A 66 -9.36 -15.62 -16.16
N ASP A 67 -8.74 -16.73 -16.58
CA ASP A 67 -9.20 -18.09 -16.29
C ASP A 67 -7.99 -18.99 -15.94
N PRO A 68 -8.23 -20.19 -15.36
CA PRO A 68 -7.13 -21.06 -14.94
C PRO A 68 -6.13 -21.43 -16.03
N ASP A 69 -6.58 -21.57 -17.29
CA ASP A 69 -5.72 -21.94 -18.42
C ASP A 69 -4.86 -20.75 -18.86
N ASN A 70 -5.46 -19.58 -19.06
CA ASN A 70 -4.74 -18.36 -19.41
C ASN A 70 -3.75 -17.93 -18.32
N ILE A 71 -4.09 -18.12 -17.04
CA ILE A 71 -3.17 -17.87 -15.93
C ILE A 71 -1.99 -18.85 -15.92
N LYS A 72 -2.24 -20.12 -16.26
CA LYS A 72 -1.17 -21.11 -16.40
C LYS A 72 -0.23 -20.75 -17.56
N LYS A 73 -0.79 -20.48 -18.74
CA LYS A 73 -0.05 -20.01 -19.93
C LYS A 73 0.81 -18.79 -19.60
N ALA A 74 0.23 -17.78 -18.94
CA ALA A 74 0.97 -16.59 -18.53
C ALA A 74 2.13 -16.88 -17.56
N LYS A 75 1.95 -17.82 -16.61
CA LYS A 75 3.04 -18.26 -15.71
C LYS A 75 4.15 -18.98 -16.48
N ASP A 76 3.79 -19.84 -17.42
CA ASP A 76 4.73 -20.56 -18.26
C ASP A 76 5.51 -19.59 -19.16
N THR A 77 4.84 -18.62 -19.78
CA THR A 77 5.47 -17.54 -20.56
C THR A 77 6.46 -16.73 -19.71
N VAL A 78 6.04 -16.26 -18.53
CA VAL A 78 6.91 -15.47 -17.64
C VAL A 78 8.14 -16.28 -17.19
N SER A 79 8.01 -17.59 -17.00
CA SER A 79 9.10 -18.47 -16.59
C SER A 79 10.15 -18.71 -17.69
N GLN A 80 9.80 -18.42 -18.95
CA GLN A 80 10.68 -18.58 -20.12
C GLN A 80 11.34 -17.27 -20.55
N LEU A 81 11.04 -16.15 -19.89
CA LEU A 81 11.65 -14.85 -20.21
C LEU A 81 13.16 -14.90 -19.98
N VAL A 82 13.92 -14.41 -20.96
CA VAL A 82 15.38 -14.33 -20.89
C VAL A 82 15.80 -12.87 -20.98
N ALA A 83 16.55 -12.41 -19.98
CA ALA A 83 17.12 -11.07 -19.97
C ALA A 83 18.15 -10.92 -21.10
N THR A 84 17.80 -10.18 -22.15
CA THR A 84 18.64 -9.88 -23.30
C THR A 84 18.33 -8.49 -23.86
N GLY A 85 19.25 -7.90 -24.61
CA GLY A 85 19.04 -6.59 -25.24
C GLY A 85 19.21 -5.40 -24.28
N GLY A 86 18.54 -4.29 -24.59
CA GLY A 86 18.49 -3.07 -23.79
C GLY A 86 17.11 -2.84 -23.15
N THR A 87 16.78 -1.58 -22.88
CA THR A 87 15.60 -1.20 -22.08
C THR A 87 14.85 -0.05 -22.76
N ASP A 88 13.75 -0.36 -23.45
CA ASP A 88 12.92 0.62 -24.16
C ASP A 88 11.63 0.97 -23.41
N ILE A 89 11.78 1.80 -22.38
CA ILE A 89 10.67 2.19 -21.50
C ILE A 89 9.59 2.98 -22.26
N HIS A 90 10.01 3.91 -23.14
CA HIS A 90 9.08 4.75 -23.89
C HIS A 90 8.12 3.93 -24.75
N THR A 91 8.65 2.95 -25.47
CA THR A 91 7.84 2.12 -26.36
C THR A 91 6.95 1.18 -25.58
N ALA A 92 7.48 0.57 -24.50
CA ALA A 92 6.70 -0.34 -23.66
C ALA A 92 5.44 0.34 -23.12
N LEU A 93 5.60 1.56 -22.60
CA LEU A 93 4.47 2.34 -22.06
C LEU A 93 3.50 2.79 -23.14
N ARG A 94 3.97 3.18 -24.34
CA ARG A 94 3.08 3.53 -25.45
C ARG A 94 2.30 2.33 -25.96
N VAL A 95 2.93 1.16 -26.08
CA VAL A 95 2.24 -0.10 -26.42
C VAL A 95 1.20 -0.44 -25.36
N GLY A 96 1.55 -0.39 -24.07
CA GLY A 96 0.61 -0.65 -22.97
C GLY A 96 -0.61 0.29 -22.99
N LEU A 97 -0.40 1.58 -23.23
CA LEU A 97 -1.50 2.56 -23.37
C LEU A 97 -2.35 2.32 -24.62
N HIS A 98 -1.74 1.90 -25.72
CA HIS A 98 -2.47 1.54 -26.94
C HIS A 98 -3.33 0.29 -26.75
N LEU A 99 -2.82 -0.74 -26.05
CA LEU A 99 -3.61 -1.92 -25.69
C LEU A 99 -4.85 -1.56 -24.84
N VAL A 100 -4.75 -0.56 -23.96
CA VAL A 100 -5.92 -0.04 -23.22
C VAL A 100 -6.97 0.55 -24.16
N GLU A 101 -6.55 1.28 -25.19
CA GLU A 101 -7.45 1.83 -26.19
C GLU A 101 -8.11 0.74 -27.05
N LEU A 102 -7.35 -0.26 -27.49
CA LEU A 102 -7.88 -1.42 -28.22
C LEU A 102 -8.93 -2.16 -27.40
N ALA A 103 -8.60 -2.53 -26.15
CA ALA A 103 -9.52 -3.26 -25.28
C ALA A 103 -10.83 -2.49 -24.99
N LYS A 104 -10.79 -1.15 -24.94
CA LYS A 104 -12.00 -0.33 -24.80
C LYS A 104 -12.83 -0.26 -26.09
N ASN A 105 -12.19 -0.32 -27.26
CA ASN A 105 -12.87 -0.29 -28.55
C ASN A 105 -13.47 -1.64 -28.94
N GLU A 106 -12.85 -2.75 -28.56
CA GLU A 106 -13.32 -4.11 -28.85
C GLU A 106 -14.69 -4.41 -28.23
N ASN A 107 -15.09 -3.66 -27.19
CA ASN A 107 -16.37 -3.79 -26.49
C ASN A 107 -16.69 -5.27 -26.17
N ILE A 108 -15.68 -5.97 -25.63
CA ILE A 108 -15.65 -7.43 -25.42
C ILE A 108 -16.91 -7.93 -24.69
N ASP A 109 -17.41 -7.14 -23.73
CA ASP A 109 -18.69 -7.35 -23.07
C ASP A 109 -19.23 -6.03 -22.50
N GLU A 110 -20.38 -6.08 -21.83
CA GLU A 110 -21.02 -4.93 -21.18
C GLU A 110 -20.33 -4.50 -19.87
N VAL A 111 -19.22 -5.14 -19.46
CA VAL A 111 -18.55 -4.85 -18.20
C VAL A 111 -17.64 -3.63 -18.36
N ASN A 112 -18.00 -2.55 -17.66
CA ASN A 112 -17.16 -1.36 -17.59
C ASN A 112 -15.93 -1.60 -16.69
N ARG A 113 -14.83 -2.06 -17.30
CA ARG A 113 -13.56 -2.34 -16.61
C ARG A 113 -12.72 -1.08 -16.41
N GLN A 114 -12.08 -0.97 -15.25
CA GLN A 114 -11.11 0.08 -14.97
C GLN A 114 -9.72 -0.36 -15.45
N PRO A 115 -9.13 0.27 -16.49
CA PRO A 115 -7.78 -0.07 -16.93
C PRO A 115 -6.74 0.34 -15.88
N LEU A 116 -5.69 -0.47 -15.75
CA LEU A 116 -4.51 -0.24 -14.91
C LEU A 116 -3.26 -0.63 -15.73
N ILE A 117 -2.19 0.18 -15.66
CA ILE A 117 -0.88 -0.22 -16.17
C ILE A 117 0.04 -0.46 -14.97
N VAL A 118 0.56 -1.68 -14.85
CA VAL A 118 1.63 -2.01 -13.90
C VAL A 118 2.93 -2.12 -14.68
N PHE A 119 3.83 -1.16 -14.46
CA PHE A 119 5.11 -1.08 -15.15
C PHE A 119 6.23 -1.50 -14.18
N LEU A 120 7.03 -2.50 -14.52
CA LEU A 120 8.12 -3.01 -13.70
C LEU A 120 9.43 -2.93 -14.48
N THR A 121 10.46 -2.32 -13.89
CA THR A 121 11.81 -2.26 -14.45
C THR A 121 12.85 -2.35 -13.34
N ASP A 122 13.97 -3.00 -13.64
CA ASP A 122 15.17 -3.05 -12.80
C ASP A 122 16.28 -2.09 -13.28
N GLY A 123 16.07 -1.42 -14.41
CA GLY A 123 17.06 -0.58 -15.07
C GLY A 123 16.52 0.75 -15.61
N GLU A 124 17.47 1.60 -16.00
CA GLU A 124 17.25 2.86 -16.71
C GLU A 124 16.93 2.64 -18.20
N PRO A 125 16.29 3.62 -18.89
CA PRO A 125 16.06 3.53 -20.33
C PRO A 125 17.38 3.59 -21.11
N THR A 126 17.67 2.57 -21.91
CA THR A 126 18.93 2.42 -22.66
C THR A 126 18.75 2.33 -24.17
N VAL A 127 17.51 2.32 -24.67
CA VAL A 127 17.20 2.16 -26.11
C VAL A 127 16.31 3.31 -26.60
N ARG A 128 16.54 3.74 -27.84
CA ARG A 128 15.85 4.86 -28.51
C ARG A 128 15.79 6.11 -27.64
N LEU A 129 14.63 6.40 -27.04
CA LEU A 129 14.44 7.58 -26.20
C LEU A 129 14.90 7.29 -24.77
N ARG A 130 16.01 7.92 -24.36
CA ARG A 130 16.66 7.71 -23.05
C ARG A 130 16.41 8.85 -22.05
N SER A 131 15.98 10.02 -22.50
CA SER A 131 15.73 11.17 -21.63
C SER A 131 14.52 10.92 -20.75
N THR A 132 14.71 10.69 -19.46
CA THR A 132 13.65 10.40 -18.49
C THR A 132 12.58 11.51 -18.43
N GLU A 133 12.99 12.77 -18.60
CA GLU A 133 12.07 13.91 -18.69
C GLU A 133 11.22 13.85 -19.96
N GLU A 134 11.85 13.60 -21.10
CA GLU A 134 11.17 13.55 -22.39
C GLU A 134 10.21 12.35 -22.46
N ILE A 135 10.61 11.19 -21.93
CA ILE A 135 9.74 10.03 -21.78
C ILE A 135 8.52 10.39 -20.94
N SER A 136 8.73 11.01 -19.77
CA SER A 136 7.63 11.40 -18.88
C SER A 136 6.64 12.33 -19.56
N ASN A 137 7.12 13.32 -20.33
CA ASN A 137 6.29 14.25 -21.08
C ASN A 137 5.51 13.55 -22.20
N LYS A 138 6.20 12.81 -23.07
CA LYS A 138 5.57 12.12 -24.21
C LYS A 138 4.55 11.08 -23.77
N ILE A 139 4.80 10.34 -22.69
CA ILE A 139 3.84 9.39 -22.14
C ILE A 139 2.62 10.11 -21.57
N SER A 140 2.80 11.20 -20.82
CA SER A 140 1.67 11.96 -20.29
C SER A 140 0.82 12.63 -21.37
N GLU A 141 1.44 13.13 -22.44
CA GLU A 141 0.73 13.66 -23.62
C GLU A 141 -0.05 12.56 -24.36
N TYR A 142 0.50 11.34 -24.42
CA TYR A 142 -0.13 10.21 -25.07
C TYR A 142 -1.27 9.56 -24.23
N ASN A 143 -1.18 9.65 -22.90
CA ASN A 143 -2.10 9.06 -21.92
C ASN A 143 -3.39 9.88 -21.73
N ILE A 144 -4.14 10.07 -22.82
CA ILE A 144 -5.39 10.83 -22.87
C ILE A 144 -6.51 10.03 -23.55
N GLY A 145 -7.76 10.50 -23.42
CA GLY A 145 -8.90 9.89 -24.11
C GLY A 145 -9.11 8.42 -23.76
N LEU A 146 -9.27 7.57 -24.78
CA LEU A 146 -9.45 6.12 -24.60
C LEU A 146 -8.23 5.44 -23.98
N ARG A 147 -7.02 5.93 -24.25
CA ARG A 147 -5.77 5.43 -23.67
C ARG A 147 -5.62 5.73 -22.18
N ARG A 148 -6.42 6.66 -21.64
CA ARG A 148 -6.29 7.14 -20.25
C ARG A 148 -6.32 5.98 -19.26
N SER A 149 -5.20 5.77 -18.57
CA SER A 149 -4.99 4.73 -17.56
C SER A 149 -3.97 5.16 -16.51
N PRO A 150 -4.18 4.87 -15.22
CA PRO A 150 -3.16 5.03 -14.21
C PRO A 150 -1.93 4.15 -14.45
N ILE A 151 -0.74 4.74 -14.35
CA ILE A 151 0.53 4.02 -14.47
C ILE A 151 1.13 3.85 -13.08
N PHE A 152 1.14 2.61 -12.58
CA PHE A 152 1.81 2.25 -11.35
C PHE A 152 3.20 1.70 -11.65
N ALA A 153 4.23 2.42 -11.23
CA ALA A 153 5.61 2.12 -11.60
C ALA A 153 6.37 1.43 -10.46
N LEU A 154 6.99 0.30 -10.76
CA LEU A 154 7.78 -0.49 -9.84
C LEU A 154 9.26 -0.41 -10.24
N SER A 155 10.08 0.16 -9.35
CA SER A 155 11.54 0.04 -9.46
C SER A 155 11.98 -1.22 -8.73
N PHE A 156 12.69 -2.11 -9.41
CA PHE A 156 13.23 -3.32 -8.80
C PHE A 156 14.74 -3.18 -8.63
N GLY A 157 15.22 -3.24 -7.38
CA GLY A 157 16.65 -3.11 -7.13
C GLY A 157 17.21 -1.72 -7.40
N ASN A 158 18.54 -1.61 -7.32
CA ASN A 158 19.22 -0.31 -7.35
C ASN A 158 19.51 0.21 -8.76
N GLY A 159 19.26 -0.58 -9.81
CA GLY A 159 19.55 -0.20 -11.20
C GLY A 159 18.51 0.71 -11.84
N ALA A 160 17.31 0.82 -11.26
CA ALA A 160 16.23 1.65 -11.78
C ALA A 160 16.26 3.07 -11.20
N ASP A 161 16.03 4.08 -12.07
CA ASP A 161 15.86 5.47 -11.65
C ASP A 161 14.51 5.67 -10.92
N ARG A 162 14.59 5.69 -9.58
CA ARG A 162 13.43 5.82 -8.69
C ARG A 162 12.73 7.17 -8.81
N ASP A 163 13.49 8.24 -8.97
CA ASP A 163 12.96 9.61 -9.03
C ASP A 163 12.22 9.79 -10.37
N PHE A 164 12.76 9.26 -11.47
CA PHE A 164 12.07 9.16 -12.77
C PHE A 164 10.74 8.39 -12.66
N LEU A 165 10.74 7.16 -12.14
CA LEU A 165 9.52 6.35 -12.07
C LEU A 165 8.46 6.98 -11.15
N GLN A 166 8.88 7.64 -10.07
CA GLN A 166 7.97 8.40 -9.22
C GLN A 166 7.31 9.55 -10.00
N LYS A 167 8.10 10.34 -10.72
CA LYS A 167 7.61 11.44 -11.53
C LYS A 167 6.66 10.96 -12.64
N LEU A 168 7.05 9.90 -13.36
CA LEU A 168 6.23 9.27 -14.40
C LEU A 168 4.87 8.83 -13.85
N ALA A 169 4.85 8.12 -12.73
CA ALA A 169 3.61 7.63 -12.13
C ALA A 169 2.71 8.77 -11.65
N LEU A 170 3.27 9.78 -10.96
CA LEU A 170 2.52 10.94 -10.46
C LEU A 170 1.89 11.75 -11.59
N ARG A 171 2.60 11.95 -12.71
CA ARG A 171 2.03 12.62 -13.90
C ARG A 171 0.91 11.82 -14.56
N ASN A 172 0.88 10.51 -14.35
CA ASN A 172 -0.05 9.59 -14.99
C ASN A 172 -1.03 8.96 -13.99
N SER A 173 -1.47 9.72 -12.98
CA SER A 173 -2.55 9.31 -12.05
C SER A 173 -2.28 8.03 -11.24
N GLY A 174 -1.03 7.57 -11.18
CA GLY A 174 -0.61 6.42 -10.38
C GLY A 174 0.40 6.80 -9.30
N PHE A 175 1.07 5.79 -8.74
CA PHE A 175 2.15 5.96 -7.76
C PHE A 175 3.29 4.99 -8.08
N SER A 176 4.48 5.29 -7.57
CA SER A 176 5.62 4.38 -7.67
C SER A 176 5.87 3.63 -6.38
N LYS A 177 6.43 2.42 -6.48
CA LYS A 177 6.94 1.65 -5.35
C LYS A 177 8.32 1.09 -5.70
N HIS A 178 9.21 1.11 -4.73
CA HIS A 178 10.51 0.46 -4.85
C HIS A 178 10.46 -0.92 -4.22
N ILE A 179 11.00 -1.90 -4.93
CA ILE A 179 11.11 -3.30 -4.54
C ILE A 179 12.57 -3.58 -4.28
N TYR A 180 12.90 -3.91 -3.03
CA TYR A 180 14.27 -4.25 -2.65
C TYR A 180 14.61 -5.68 -3.06
N GLU A 181 15.81 -5.88 -3.61
CA GLU A 181 16.37 -7.18 -4.00
C GLU A 181 16.75 -8.01 -2.77
N ALA A 182 15.75 -8.58 -2.11
CA ALA A 182 15.91 -9.40 -0.92
C ALA A 182 14.96 -10.60 -0.95
N ALA A 183 15.08 -11.47 0.05
CA ALA A 183 14.26 -12.68 0.18
C ALA A 183 12.74 -12.38 0.22
N ASP A 184 12.34 -11.17 0.58
CA ASP A 184 10.95 -10.73 0.67
C ASP A 184 10.44 -9.96 -0.57
N ALA A 185 11.23 -9.86 -1.66
CA ALA A 185 10.83 -9.11 -2.87
C ALA A 185 9.47 -9.58 -3.44
N ALA A 186 9.22 -10.89 -3.41
CA ALA A 186 7.95 -11.47 -3.83
C ALA A 186 6.76 -11.00 -2.96
N LEU A 187 6.96 -10.86 -1.64
CA LEU A 187 5.96 -10.32 -0.72
C LEU A 187 5.75 -8.82 -0.95
N GLN A 188 6.81 -8.06 -1.21
CA GLN A 188 6.71 -6.63 -1.52
C GLN A 188 5.86 -6.37 -2.78
N LEU A 189 5.98 -7.23 -3.81
CA LEU A 189 5.16 -7.21 -5.02
C LEU A 189 3.72 -7.63 -4.76
N GLU A 190 3.50 -8.66 -3.94
CA GLU A 190 2.17 -9.07 -3.52
C GLU A 190 1.44 -7.95 -2.76
N ASP A 191 2.11 -7.34 -1.79
CA ASP A 191 1.61 -6.21 -1.00
C ASP A 191 1.32 -4.98 -1.86
N PHE A 192 2.07 -4.79 -2.94
CA PHE A 192 1.77 -3.75 -3.91
C PHE A 192 0.48 -4.06 -4.66
N TYR A 193 0.38 -5.28 -5.20
CA TYR A 193 -0.77 -5.65 -6.01
C TYR A 193 -2.07 -5.61 -5.20
N ARG A 194 -2.03 -6.03 -3.92
CA ARG A 194 -3.17 -5.91 -2.99
C ARG A 194 -3.73 -4.49 -2.86
N GLN A 195 -2.91 -3.46 -3.07
CA GLN A 195 -3.35 -2.06 -2.98
C GLN A 195 -4.14 -1.61 -4.21
N ILE A 196 -3.95 -2.28 -5.35
CA ILE A 196 -4.53 -1.88 -6.64
C ILE A 196 -5.48 -2.92 -7.24
N SER A 197 -5.58 -4.11 -6.65
CA SER A 197 -6.32 -5.25 -7.21
C SER A 197 -7.84 -5.13 -7.13
N SER A 198 -8.37 -4.18 -6.37
CA SER A 198 -9.82 -4.03 -6.18
C SER A 198 -10.30 -2.62 -6.53
N PRO A 199 -10.29 -2.18 -7.79
CA PRO A 199 -10.84 -0.88 -8.18
C PRO A 199 -12.38 -0.90 -8.02
N LEU A 200 -12.91 -0.13 -7.07
CA LEU A 200 -14.34 -0.09 -6.76
C LEU A 200 -15.07 1.05 -7.49
N LEU A 201 -14.44 2.22 -7.57
CA LEU A 201 -14.98 3.40 -8.24
C LEU A 201 -13.91 4.07 -9.09
N ALA A 202 -14.30 4.53 -10.28
CA ALA A 202 -13.51 5.35 -11.18
C ALA A 202 -14.01 6.81 -11.19
N ASN A 203 -13.11 7.75 -11.52
CA ASN A 203 -13.41 9.18 -11.63
C ASN A 203 -14.20 9.73 -10.44
N VAL A 204 -13.68 9.52 -9.24
CA VAL A 204 -14.31 9.96 -8.00
C VAL A 204 -14.09 11.46 -7.82
N THR A 205 -15.16 12.23 -7.72
CA THR A 205 -15.13 13.68 -7.56
C THR A 205 -15.94 14.10 -6.35
N PHE A 206 -15.27 14.73 -5.39
CA PHE A 206 -15.90 15.38 -4.24
C PHE A 206 -16.28 16.81 -4.60
N LYS A 207 -17.55 17.14 -4.39
CA LYS A 207 -18.12 18.46 -4.68
C LYS A 207 -18.57 19.12 -3.39
N TYR A 208 -18.08 20.34 -3.20
CA TYR A 208 -18.39 21.20 -2.06
C TYR A 208 -19.01 22.50 -2.55
N GLU A 209 -19.73 23.19 -1.67
CA GLU A 209 -20.22 24.54 -1.95
C GLU A 209 -19.07 25.57 -2.03
N PRO A 210 -19.25 26.71 -2.71
CA PRO A 210 -18.17 27.69 -2.95
C PRO A 210 -17.57 28.33 -1.69
N SER A 211 -18.30 28.32 -0.57
CA SER A 211 -17.82 28.78 0.74
C SER A 211 -16.71 27.89 1.31
N VAL A 212 -16.61 26.63 0.87
CA VAL A 212 -15.54 25.72 1.29
C VAL A 212 -14.27 26.05 0.52
N THR A 213 -13.21 26.38 1.26
CA THR A 213 -11.93 26.85 0.70
C THR A 213 -10.77 26.01 1.20
N SER A 214 -9.57 26.24 0.67
CA SER A 214 -8.35 25.53 1.07
C SER A 214 -8.47 24.00 0.98
N LEU A 215 -9.27 23.50 0.04
CA LEU A 215 -9.47 22.07 -0.16
C LEU A 215 -8.18 21.41 -0.65
N THR A 216 -7.86 20.26 -0.06
CA THR A 216 -6.97 19.28 -0.69
C THR A 216 -7.60 18.74 -1.97
N LYS A 217 -6.81 18.04 -2.80
CA LYS A 217 -7.30 17.31 -3.99
C LYS A 217 -8.70 16.69 -3.78
N THR A 218 -9.63 17.01 -4.68
CA THR A 218 -11.03 16.56 -4.64
C THR A 218 -11.37 15.55 -5.74
N GLU A 219 -10.47 15.35 -6.70
CA GLU A 219 -10.63 14.43 -7.82
C GLU A 219 -9.65 13.28 -7.71
N PHE A 220 -10.16 12.05 -7.78
CA PHE A 220 -9.39 10.83 -7.64
C PHE A 220 -9.70 9.89 -8.80
N PRO A 221 -8.68 9.40 -9.51
CA PRO A 221 -8.88 8.57 -10.69
C PRO A 221 -9.57 7.24 -10.33
N ILE A 222 -9.20 6.64 -9.19
CA ILE A 222 -9.70 5.35 -8.73
C ILE A 222 -9.80 5.37 -7.20
N HIS A 223 -10.84 4.74 -6.66
CA HIS A 223 -10.91 4.29 -5.28
C HIS A 223 -10.78 2.77 -5.21
N PHE A 224 -9.78 2.27 -4.48
CA PHE A 224 -9.54 0.84 -4.31
C PHE A 224 -10.18 0.30 -3.03
N GLY A 225 -10.69 -0.93 -3.07
CA GLY A 225 -11.20 -1.65 -1.91
C GLY A 225 -10.11 -1.82 -0.85
N GLY A 226 -10.47 -1.55 0.41
CA GLY A 226 -9.53 -1.56 1.54
C GLY A 226 -8.63 -0.31 1.64
N SER A 227 -8.73 0.62 0.70
CA SER A 227 -8.13 1.96 0.79
C SER A 227 -9.13 2.99 1.31
N GLU A 228 -8.67 4.23 1.52
CA GLU A 228 -9.49 5.37 1.90
C GLU A 228 -9.13 6.60 1.06
N ILE A 229 -10.15 7.40 0.72
CA ILE A 229 -9.96 8.74 0.17
C ILE A 229 -10.31 9.75 1.27
N VAL A 230 -9.34 10.62 1.58
CA VAL A 230 -9.53 11.71 2.54
C VAL A 230 -9.45 13.03 1.79
N VAL A 231 -10.41 13.91 2.06
CA VAL A 231 -10.41 15.31 1.61
C VAL A 231 -10.55 16.19 2.84
N SER A 232 -9.71 17.21 2.95
CA SER A 232 -9.76 18.19 4.04
C SER A 232 -9.78 19.61 3.47
N GLY A 233 -10.35 20.53 4.22
CA GLY A 233 -10.45 21.94 3.84
C GLY A 233 -11.10 22.77 4.94
N TRP A 234 -11.31 24.05 4.63
CA TRP A 234 -11.95 25.01 5.52
C TRP A 234 -13.39 25.25 5.08
N CYS A 235 -14.36 24.84 5.91
CA CYS A 235 -15.79 24.97 5.63
C CYS A 235 -16.48 26.17 6.31
N GLY A 236 -15.72 27.07 6.94
CA GLY A 236 -16.29 28.18 7.71
C GLY A 236 -17.00 27.71 8.99
N THR A 237 -18.01 28.47 9.42
CA THR A 237 -18.77 28.18 10.66
C THR A 237 -19.86 27.14 10.47
N HIS A 238 -20.51 27.11 9.30
CA HIS A 238 -21.57 26.15 8.97
C HIS A 238 -21.58 25.84 7.47
N LEU A 239 -21.82 24.57 7.13
CA LEU A 239 -22.08 24.12 5.76
C LEU A 239 -23.56 24.31 5.43
N ARG A 240 -23.88 25.08 4.39
CA ARG A 240 -25.29 25.29 4.00
C ARG A 240 -25.86 24.09 3.24
N ASN A 241 -25.02 23.46 2.43
CA ASN A 241 -25.37 22.27 1.65
C ASN A 241 -24.41 21.12 1.97
N PRO A 242 -24.93 19.87 2.10
CA PRO A 242 -24.06 18.71 2.25
C PRO A 242 -23.21 18.50 0.99
N PRO A 243 -21.98 17.98 1.12
CA PRO A 243 -21.17 17.65 -0.04
C PRO A 243 -21.82 16.53 -0.85
N SER A 244 -21.37 16.37 -2.09
CA SER A 244 -21.74 15.24 -2.95
C SER A 244 -20.49 14.57 -3.52
N ILE A 245 -20.56 13.26 -3.71
CA ILE A 245 -19.47 12.45 -4.24
C ILE A 245 -19.99 11.74 -5.49
N ASP A 246 -19.46 12.10 -6.64
CA ASP A 246 -19.77 11.43 -7.90
C ASP A 246 -18.67 10.42 -8.24
N GLY A 247 -19.02 9.34 -8.92
CA GLY A 247 -18.06 8.36 -9.43
C GLY A 247 -18.71 7.36 -10.38
N TRP A 248 -17.93 6.39 -10.86
CA TRP A 248 -18.37 5.34 -11.77
C TRP A 248 -18.02 3.97 -11.21
N GLY A 249 -19.03 3.13 -10.98
CA GLY A 249 -18.84 1.72 -10.67
C GLY A 249 -19.04 0.84 -11.89
N VAL A 250 -18.94 -0.48 -11.69
CA VAL A 250 -19.18 -1.49 -12.74
C VAL A 250 -20.61 -1.42 -13.35
N ARG A 251 -21.58 -0.90 -12.58
CA ARG A 251 -22.98 -0.71 -13.01
C ARG A 251 -23.27 0.69 -13.57
N GLY A 252 -22.24 1.51 -13.79
CA GLY A 252 -22.37 2.88 -14.29
C GLY A 252 -22.20 3.95 -13.21
N ARG A 253 -22.76 5.14 -13.48
CA ARG A 253 -22.55 6.33 -12.64
C ARG A 253 -23.26 6.20 -11.29
N LEU A 254 -22.57 6.65 -10.24
CA LEU A 254 -23.03 6.72 -8.87
C LEU A 254 -22.91 8.16 -8.36
N SER A 255 -23.86 8.60 -7.54
CA SER A 255 -23.78 9.85 -6.78
C SER A 255 -24.19 9.58 -5.34
N LEU A 256 -23.30 9.92 -4.41
CA LEU A 256 -23.46 9.72 -2.97
C LEU A 256 -23.63 11.08 -2.28
N LYS A 257 -24.55 11.13 -1.31
CA LYS A 257 -24.76 12.28 -0.43
C LYS A 257 -24.53 11.84 1.01
N PRO A 258 -23.31 12.04 1.55
CA PRO A 258 -23.02 11.64 2.93
C PRO A 258 -23.79 12.52 3.92
N ALA A 259 -24.15 11.92 5.06
CA ALA A 259 -24.62 12.68 6.21
C ALA A 259 -23.45 13.51 6.78
N VAL A 260 -23.70 14.80 7.04
CA VAL A 260 -22.71 15.69 7.66
C VAL A 260 -22.91 15.63 9.16
N ILE A 261 -21.85 15.29 9.88
CA ILE A 261 -21.85 15.24 11.34
C ILE A 261 -20.88 16.31 11.84
N GLU A 262 -21.40 17.30 12.56
CA GLU A 262 -20.59 18.32 13.21
C GLU A 262 -20.09 17.79 14.55
N ARG A 263 -18.78 17.56 14.65
CA ARG A 263 -18.11 17.14 15.90
C ARG A 263 -16.86 17.96 16.11
N SER A 264 -16.62 18.38 17.35
CA SER A 264 -15.32 18.91 17.74
C SER A 264 -14.32 17.76 17.79
N VAL A 265 -13.28 17.86 16.96
CA VAL A 265 -12.19 16.89 16.89
C VAL A 265 -10.87 17.66 16.91
N SER A 266 -9.99 17.29 17.83
CA SER A 266 -8.64 17.85 17.90
C SER A 266 -7.81 17.44 16.67
N ASN A 267 -6.80 18.24 16.31
CA ASN A 267 -5.79 17.92 15.30
C ASN A 267 -6.24 17.87 13.82
N VAL A 268 -7.49 18.20 13.48
CA VAL A 268 -7.96 18.21 12.07
C VAL A 268 -7.22 19.26 11.24
N GLU A 269 -6.95 20.43 11.81
CA GLU A 269 -6.16 21.46 11.13
C GLU A 269 -4.73 20.98 10.84
N ARG A 270 -4.13 20.23 11.77
CA ARG A 270 -2.80 19.64 11.59
C ARG A 270 -2.80 18.55 10.52
N LEU A 271 -3.86 17.74 10.44
CA LEU A 271 -4.06 16.77 9.36
C LEU A 271 -4.18 17.47 8.00
N TRP A 272 -4.98 18.52 7.92
CA TRP A 272 -5.09 19.36 6.72
C TRP A 272 -3.73 19.91 6.29
N ALA A 273 -2.96 20.48 7.22
CA ALA A 273 -1.64 21.01 6.94
C ALA A 273 -0.68 19.92 6.42
N TYR A 274 -0.69 18.74 7.04
CA TYR A 274 0.10 17.59 6.58
C TYR A 274 -0.25 17.18 5.15
N MET A 275 -1.55 17.07 4.83
CA MET A 275 -2.01 16.71 3.50
C MET A 275 -1.64 17.77 2.46
N GLN A 276 -1.78 19.06 2.78
CA GLN A 276 -1.39 20.15 1.89
C GLN A 276 0.11 20.16 1.61
N ILE A 277 0.94 19.95 2.64
CA ILE A 277 2.39 19.84 2.45
C ILE A 277 2.72 18.66 1.54
N LYS A 278 2.11 17.48 1.77
CA LYS A 278 2.32 16.31 0.92
C LYS A 278 1.97 16.60 -0.55
N GLN A 279 0.83 17.25 -0.80
CA GLN A 279 0.41 17.62 -2.15
C GLN A 279 1.35 18.64 -2.80
N LEU A 280 1.87 19.60 -2.04
CA LEU A 280 2.86 20.56 -2.56
C LEU A 280 4.18 19.86 -2.92
N LEU A 281 4.62 18.89 -2.11
CA LEU A 281 5.82 18.11 -2.41
C LEU A 281 5.63 17.27 -3.68
N GLU A 282 4.51 16.56 -3.81
CA GLU A 282 4.18 15.82 -5.04
C GLU A 282 4.10 16.75 -6.26
N LYS A 283 3.47 17.93 -6.11
CA LYS A 283 3.38 18.94 -7.16
C LYS A 283 4.76 19.46 -7.59
N LYS A 284 5.68 19.64 -6.64
CA LYS A 284 7.06 20.07 -6.91
C LYS A 284 7.80 19.04 -7.75
N GLU A 285 7.62 17.74 -7.49
CA GLU A 285 8.28 16.67 -8.25
C GLU A 285 7.84 16.65 -9.73
N ILE A 286 6.56 16.89 -10.00
CA ILE A 286 6.02 16.88 -11.38
C ILE A 286 6.12 18.23 -12.10
N ALA A 287 6.36 19.33 -11.41
CA ALA A 287 6.39 20.66 -12.02
C ALA A 287 7.67 20.88 -12.85
N ASP A 288 7.56 21.51 -14.03
CA ASP A 288 8.73 21.92 -14.82
C ASP A 288 9.17 23.36 -14.51
N LYS A 289 8.22 24.18 -14.07
CA LYS A 289 8.40 25.59 -13.69
C LYS A 289 7.89 25.81 -12.26
N ASP A 290 8.24 26.94 -11.66
CA ASP A 290 7.75 27.37 -10.34
C ASP A 290 8.08 26.42 -9.17
N LYS A 291 9.07 25.53 -9.34
CA LYS A 291 9.50 24.57 -8.30
C LYS A 291 9.87 25.28 -7.00
N GLU A 292 10.57 26.41 -7.08
CA GLU A 292 10.99 27.17 -5.90
C GLU A 292 9.80 27.83 -5.19
N ASP A 293 8.79 28.31 -5.92
CA ASP A 293 7.58 28.88 -5.33
C ASP A 293 6.74 27.80 -4.62
N ILE A 294 6.62 26.62 -5.23
CA ILE A 294 5.93 25.47 -4.61
C ILE A 294 6.69 25.03 -3.35
N LYS A 295 8.01 24.93 -3.44
CA LYS A 295 8.89 24.59 -2.31
C LYS A 295 8.77 25.59 -1.16
N LYS A 296 8.73 26.89 -1.47
CA LYS A 296 8.54 27.95 -0.47
C LYS A 296 7.19 27.81 0.25
N LYS A 297 6.10 27.59 -0.49
CA LYS A 297 4.77 27.33 0.11
C LYS A 297 4.77 26.11 1.03
N ALA A 298 5.44 25.02 0.61
CA ALA A 298 5.57 23.82 1.42
C ALA A 298 6.38 24.09 2.70
N LEU A 299 7.48 24.85 2.59
CA LEU A 299 8.32 25.26 3.70
C LEU A 299 7.54 26.14 4.69
N ASP A 300 6.81 27.15 4.22
CA ASP A 300 6.05 28.07 5.06
C ASP A 300 4.99 27.31 5.90
N LEU A 301 4.28 26.35 5.28
CA LEU A 301 3.35 25.48 5.99
C LEU A 301 4.09 24.54 6.96
N ALA A 302 5.21 23.95 6.55
CA ALA A 302 5.99 23.06 7.42
C ALA A 302 6.50 23.79 8.66
N LEU A 303 6.98 25.03 8.54
CA LEU A 303 7.41 25.85 9.66
C LEU A 303 6.23 26.27 10.54
N LYS A 304 5.14 26.78 9.95
CA LYS A 304 3.93 27.20 10.67
C LYS A 304 3.38 26.09 11.57
N TYR A 305 3.35 24.86 11.07
CA TYR A 305 2.85 23.70 11.81
C TYR A 305 3.97 22.83 12.42
N SER A 306 5.24 23.28 12.41
CA SER A 306 6.37 22.55 12.98
C SER A 306 6.48 21.08 12.51
N PHE A 307 6.37 20.87 11.20
CA PHE A 307 6.66 19.59 10.56
C PHE A 307 8.12 19.53 10.10
N VAL A 308 8.78 18.40 10.35
CA VAL A 308 10.05 18.04 9.71
C VAL A 308 9.72 17.30 8.42
N THR A 309 10.20 17.82 7.29
CA THR A 309 9.83 17.39 5.94
C THR A 309 11.06 17.47 5.04
N PRO A 310 11.02 16.96 3.79
CA PRO A 310 12.14 17.14 2.85
C PRO A 310 12.55 18.60 2.60
N VAL A 311 11.74 19.59 3.00
CA VAL A 311 12.05 21.02 2.87
C VAL A 311 12.38 21.71 4.20
N SER A 312 12.29 21.02 5.35
CA SER A 312 12.53 21.60 6.69
C SER A 312 13.37 20.67 7.57
N SER A 313 14.18 21.22 8.48
CA SER A 313 15.00 20.41 9.40
C SER A 313 14.82 20.87 10.85
N LEU A 314 15.03 19.95 11.79
CA LEU A 314 15.06 20.23 13.22
C LEU A 314 16.53 20.24 13.67
N VAL A 315 17.01 21.39 14.13
CA VAL A 315 18.37 21.56 14.64
C VAL A 315 18.33 21.70 16.15
N VAL A 316 19.07 20.85 16.86
CA VAL A 316 19.19 20.89 18.32
C VAL A 316 20.52 21.56 18.70
N VAL A 317 20.45 22.72 19.34
CA VAL A 317 21.63 23.48 19.78
C VAL A 317 21.79 23.33 21.30
N LYS A 318 23.01 23.04 21.78
CA LYS A 318 23.30 22.97 23.22
C LYS A 318 23.30 24.38 23.82
N PRO A 319 22.67 24.59 24.99
CA PRO A 319 22.41 25.92 25.55
C PRO A 319 23.65 26.80 25.83
N ASN A 320 24.87 26.24 25.85
CA ASN A 320 26.11 26.97 26.14
C ASN A 320 27.17 26.92 25.02
N ALA A 321 26.80 26.55 23.78
CA ALA A 321 27.68 26.67 22.62
C ALA A 321 27.19 27.83 21.74
N THR A 322 27.74 29.03 21.93
CA THR A 322 27.38 30.27 21.21
C THR A 322 27.89 30.36 19.77
N LYS A 323 28.11 29.23 19.11
CA LYS A 323 28.24 29.18 17.66
C LYS A 323 27.42 28.00 17.18
N ALA A 324 26.40 28.27 16.36
CA ALA A 324 25.99 27.30 15.37
C ALA A 324 27.27 26.97 14.60
N THR A 325 27.87 25.81 14.89
CA THR A 325 28.97 25.28 14.09
C THR A 325 28.51 25.35 12.65
N ASP A 326 29.32 25.98 11.81
CA ASP A 326 29.06 26.18 10.39
C ASP A 326 28.31 24.98 9.83
N THR A 327 27.10 25.23 9.32
CA THR A 327 26.36 24.24 8.54
C THR A 327 27.19 23.94 7.30
N GLU A 328 28.14 23.02 7.43
CA GLU A 328 28.73 22.33 6.33
C GLU A 328 27.56 21.63 5.63
N ALA A 329 27.20 22.15 4.46
CA ALA A 329 26.22 21.50 3.61
C ALA A 329 26.69 20.07 3.41
N ALA A 330 25.94 19.10 3.93
CA ALA A 330 26.17 17.68 3.70
C ALA A 330 25.97 17.41 2.21
N THR A 331 27.00 17.67 1.42
CA THR A 331 27.07 17.39 0.00
C THR A 331 28.31 16.55 -0.23
N ALA A 332 28.06 15.39 -0.85
CA ALA A 332 29.02 14.45 -1.44
C ALA A 332 29.91 13.64 -0.47
N GLY A 333 29.39 12.49 -0.04
CA GLY A 333 30.18 11.44 0.60
C GLY A 333 29.35 10.19 0.94
N SER A 334 29.14 9.32 -0.06
CA SER A 334 28.78 7.89 0.03
C SER A 334 27.65 7.41 0.98
N ASN A 335 26.61 6.80 0.39
CA ASN A 335 25.73 5.77 0.96
C ASN A 335 25.06 6.07 2.32
N VAL A 336 24.20 7.08 2.37
CA VAL A 336 23.16 7.20 3.40
C VAL A 336 21.80 7.04 2.71
N PRO A 337 20.89 6.15 3.18
CA PRO A 337 19.55 6.06 2.62
C PRO A 337 18.85 7.42 2.78
N ARG A 338 18.40 8.01 1.67
CA ARG A 338 17.42 9.12 1.71
C ARG A 338 16.26 8.72 2.64
N PRO A 339 15.73 9.64 3.47
CA PRO A 339 14.58 9.33 4.28
C PRO A 339 13.42 8.91 3.37
N LEU A 340 12.74 7.85 3.80
CA LEU A 340 11.66 7.14 3.12
C LEU A 340 10.77 8.08 2.29
N SER A 341 10.61 7.77 1.01
CA SER A 341 9.43 8.14 0.24
C SER A 341 8.20 7.82 1.10
N PHE A 342 7.33 8.82 1.31
CA PHE A 342 6.14 8.67 2.14
C PHE A 342 5.29 7.51 1.62
N ALA A 343 5.34 6.37 2.32
CA ALA A 343 4.40 5.29 2.12
C ALA A 343 2.99 5.86 2.33
N SER A 344 2.11 5.66 1.36
CA SER A 344 0.67 5.68 1.62
C SER A 344 0.41 4.75 2.81
N PHE A 345 -0.24 5.25 3.85
CA PHE A 345 -0.62 4.46 5.02
C PHE A 345 -1.65 3.41 4.57
N ALA A 346 -1.18 2.25 4.11
CA ALA A 346 -1.92 1.02 4.19
C ALA A 346 -1.55 0.39 5.54
N ALA A 347 -2.55 0.16 6.38
CA ALA A 347 -2.39 -0.42 7.70
C ALA A 347 -1.62 -1.76 7.61
N ARG A 348 -0.40 -1.81 8.14
CA ARG A 348 0.36 -3.06 8.29
C ARG A 348 -0.22 -3.87 9.46
N ARG A 349 -0.65 -5.10 9.18
CA ARG A 349 -0.81 -6.14 10.22
C ARG A 349 0.57 -6.67 10.61
N ARG A 350 0.86 -6.72 11.91
CA ARG A 350 1.98 -7.48 12.49
C ARG A 350 1.57 -8.95 12.58
N HIS A 351 2.39 -9.85 12.03
CA HIS A 351 2.38 -11.27 12.43
C HIS A 351 3.59 -11.56 13.33
N PRO A 352 3.44 -12.45 14.34
CA PRO A 352 4.53 -12.89 15.21
C PRO A 352 5.18 -14.18 14.66
N GLY A 353 6.48 -14.36 14.94
CA GLY A 353 7.17 -15.62 14.70
C GLY A 353 8.69 -15.55 14.91
N THR A 354 9.11 -15.95 16.13
CA THR A 354 10.22 -16.85 16.48
C THR A 354 11.35 -17.04 15.45
N GLY A 355 12.64 -16.82 15.69
CA GLY A 355 13.41 -17.10 16.90
C GLY A 355 14.10 -18.46 16.80
N ILE A 356 15.22 -18.58 16.06
CA ILE A 356 16.21 -19.66 16.21
C ILE A 356 17.60 -19.06 16.03
N GLY A 357 18.44 -19.17 17.07
CA GLY A 357 19.86 -18.87 17.00
C GLY A 357 20.66 -20.12 16.68
N PHE A 358 21.71 -19.98 15.87
CA PHE A 358 22.89 -20.84 15.90
C PHE A 358 24.14 -19.99 15.63
N SER A 359 25.10 -20.12 16.53
CA SER A 359 26.49 -19.66 16.39
C SER A 359 27.30 -20.80 15.76
N ALA A 360 28.11 -20.49 14.75
CA ALA A 360 29.30 -21.26 14.40
C ALA A 360 30.24 -20.35 13.57
N GLY A 361 31.48 -20.22 14.05
CA GLY A 361 32.55 -19.49 13.39
C GLY A 361 33.37 -20.33 12.40
N SER A 362 34.54 -19.76 12.04
CA SER A 362 35.52 -20.16 11.01
C SER A 362 35.24 -19.53 9.64
N GLY A 363 36.18 -18.90 8.94
CA GLY A 363 37.61 -18.72 9.14
C GLY A 363 38.24 -18.28 7.80
N ASN A 364 39.26 -17.41 7.87
CA ASN A 364 40.31 -17.10 6.89
C ASN A 364 39.98 -16.60 5.46
N GLN A 365 40.49 -15.40 5.14
CA GLN A 365 41.64 -15.16 4.23
C GLN A 365 41.93 -13.64 4.19
N PHE A 366 43.01 -13.15 4.80
CA PHE A 366 44.32 -12.84 4.18
C PHE A 366 44.25 -12.06 2.86
N VAL A 367 44.51 -10.74 2.92
CA VAL A 367 45.54 -10.07 2.09
C VAL A 367 46.17 -8.92 2.90
N ARG A 368 47.50 -8.97 3.01
CA ARG A 368 48.37 -7.92 3.57
C ARG A 368 48.72 -6.92 2.48
N HIS A 369 48.80 -5.63 2.82
CA HIS A 369 49.85 -4.75 2.28
C HIS A 369 50.28 -3.74 3.37
N ALA A 370 51.56 -3.85 3.76
CA ALA A 370 52.36 -2.80 4.40
C ALA A 370 52.76 -1.75 3.33
N LEU A 371 53.16 -0.51 3.55
CA LEU A 371 54.01 0.21 4.52
C LEU A 371 53.52 1.70 4.47
N ALA A 372 53.66 2.59 5.47
CA ALA A 372 54.89 3.18 5.96
C ALA A 372 54.61 4.12 7.16
N ARG A 373 55.57 4.22 8.10
CA ARG A 373 55.69 5.29 9.10
C ARG A 373 56.65 6.36 8.57
N PRO A 374 56.63 7.59 9.13
CA PRO A 374 57.62 7.86 10.17
C PRO A 374 57.08 8.57 11.43
N SER A 375 57.62 8.11 12.55
CA SER A 375 58.08 8.85 13.74
C SER A 375 57.72 10.35 13.87
N ASN A 376 56.99 10.70 14.93
CA ASN A 376 57.52 11.67 15.89
C ASN A 376 56.99 11.44 17.32
N SER A 377 57.89 11.61 18.29
CA SER A 377 57.75 11.28 19.71
C SER A 377 57.14 12.43 20.52
N GLY A 378 56.18 12.12 21.39
CA GLY A 378 55.71 13.02 22.44
C GLY A 378 55.05 12.23 23.58
N LYS A 379 55.78 12.03 24.68
CA LYS A 379 55.30 11.41 25.93
C LYS A 379 54.31 12.34 26.63
N TRP A 380 53.09 11.89 26.94
CA TRP A 380 52.30 12.45 28.07
C TRP A 380 51.41 11.38 28.72
N HIS A 381 51.25 11.55 30.04
CA HIS A 381 50.85 10.58 31.05
C HIS A 381 49.42 10.03 30.97
N SER A 382 49.27 8.78 31.44
CA SER A 382 47.99 8.13 31.72
C SER A 382 47.24 8.81 32.87
N LYS A 383 45.99 9.20 32.64
CA LYS A 383 44.96 9.28 33.69
C LYS A 383 43.64 8.76 33.13
N ARG A 384 43.12 7.70 33.75
CA ARG A 384 41.75 7.20 33.53
C ARG A 384 40.74 8.23 34.04
N PRO A 385 39.66 8.56 33.30
CA PRO A 385 38.51 9.24 33.89
C PRO A 385 37.55 8.24 34.52
N SER A 386 37.08 8.61 35.69
CA SER A 386 36.11 7.94 36.57
C SER A 386 34.69 7.91 36.00
N ARG A 387 33.96 6.87 36.38
CA ARG A 387 32.55 6.59 36.11
C ARG A 387 31.64 7.74 36.63
N PRO A 388 30.61 8.18 35.88
CA PRO A 388 29.67 9.18 36.38
C PRO A 388 28.67 8.56 37.39
N PRO A 389 28.14 9.35 38.33
CA PRO A 389 27.14 8.91 39.30
C PRO A 389 25.75 8.73 38.67
N PRO A 390 24.85 7.95 39.29
CA PRO A 390 23.50 7.73 38.76
C PRO A 390 22.61 8.97 38.94
N VAL A 391 21.73 9.20 37.95
CA VAL A 391 20.74 10.29 37.91
C VAL A 391 19.50 9.88 38.73
N PRO A 392 18.83 10.80 39.47
CA PRO A 392 17.60 10.49 40.19
C PRO A 392 16.41 10.27 39.25
N LEU A 393 15.55 9.30 39.59
CA LEU A 393 14.25 9.04 38.97
C LEU A 393 13.24 10.13 39.39
N PHE A 394 12.55 10.73 38.41
CA PHE A 394 11.36 11.56 38.66
C PHE A 394 10.10 10.68 38.81
N PRO A 395 9.08 11.12 39.58
CA PRO A 395 7.87 10.33 39.80
C PRO A 395 6.96 10.35 38.56
N THR A 396 6.40 9.19 38.24
CA THR A 396 5.33 9.01 37.25
C THR A 396 4.01 9.51 37.83
N GLU A 397 3.45 10.56 37.24
CA GLU A 397 2.08 10.99 37.50
C GLU A 397 1.12 10.09 36.71
N GLN A 398 0.16 9.49 37.41
CA GLN A 398 -0.91 8.67 36.85
C GLN A 398 -1.97 9.59 36.23
N LEU A 399 -2.35 9.33 34.98
CA LEU A 399 -3.56 9.89 34.37
C LEU A 399 -4.46 8.72 33.95
N GLU A 400 -5.58 8.64 34.66
CA GLU A 400 -6.69 7.71 34.45
C GLU A 400 -7.36 7.98 33.10
N ALA A 401 -7.69 6.92 32.37
CA ALA A 401 -8.46 6.99 31.14
C ALA A 401 -9.94 6.74 31.45
N GLU A 402 -10.77 7.77 31.31
CA GLU A 402 -12.22 7.65 31.29
C GLU A 402 -12.69 7.03 29.96
N ALA A 403 -13.54 6.02 30.08
CA ALA A 403 -14.19 5.34 28.97
C ALA A 403 -15.49 6.06 28.59
N ILE A 404 -15.69 6.35 27.29
CA ILE A 404 -17.01 6.65 26.73
C ILE A 404 -17.25 5.82 25.47
N THR A 405 -18.44 5.23 25.48
CA THR A 405 -19.05 4.18 24.67
C THR A 405 -19.33 4.54 23.21
N VAL A 406 -19.27 3.51 22.37
CA VAL A 406 -19.63 3.49 20.93
C VAL A 406 -20.95 2.71 20.77
N GLU A 407 -21.90 3.25 20.00
CA GLU A 407 -22.98 2.48 19.36
C GLU A 407 -22.85 2.65 17.83
N LYS A 408 -22.41 1.57 17.15
CA LYS A 408 -23.13 0.74 16.15
C LYS A 408 -23.29 1.41 14.77
N GLU A 409 -22.97 0.75 13.64
CA GLU A 409 -23.21 -0.63 13.25
C GLU A 409 -22.08 -1.20 12.38
N ILE A 410 -21.62 -2.43 12.67
CA ILE A 410 -20.82 -3.26 11.76
C ILE A 410 -21.41 -4.67 11.78
N THR A 411 -21.94 -5.12 10.65
CA THR A 411 -22.29 -6.51 10.38
C THR A 411 -21.30 -7.05 9.35
N GLN A 412 -20.39 -7.92 9.80
CA GLN A 412 -20.24 -9.31 9.34
C GLN A 412 -18.87 -9.88 9.74
N SER A 413 -18.95 -10.96 10.53
CA SER A 413 -17.91 -11.95 10.85
C SER A 413 -16.55 -11.40 11.26
N VAL A 414 -16.45 -10.95 12.51
CA VAL A 414 -15.21 -11.18 13.26
C VAL A 414 -15.04 -12.70 13.31
N ASP A 415 -14.05 -13.23 12.60
CA ASP A 415 -13.75 -14.65 12.59
C ASP A 415 -13.42 -15.08 14.04
N ILE A 416 -14.37 -15.72 14.71
CA ILE A 416 -14.26 -16.01 16.15
C ILE A 416 -13.05 -16.88 16.46
N LEU A 417 -12.58 -17.65 15.47
CA LEU A 417 -11.38 -18.47 15.54
C LEU A 417 -10.09 -17.63 15.55
N THR A 418 -10.16 -16.36 15.13
CA THR A 418 -9.08 -15.39 15.30
C THR A 418 -9.13 -14.70 16.65
N THR A 419 -10.34 -14.49 17.20
CA THR A 419 -10.54 -13.87 18.52
C THR A 419 -10.24 -14.84 19.66
N LEU A 420 -10.56 -16.12 19.48
CA LEU A 420 -10.36 -17.20 20.44
C LEU A 420 -9.53 -18.31 19.79
N PRO A 421 -8.19 -18.16 19.68
CA PRO A 421 -7.33 -19.11 18.98
C PRO A 421 -7.39 -20.53 19.56
N TRP A 422 -7.55 -20.66 20.88
CA TRP A 422 -7.69 -21.93 21.59
C TRP A 422 -8.93 -22.74 21.15
N LEU A 423 -9.91 -22.10 20.50
CA LEU A 423 -11.11 -22.78 20.04
C LEU A 423 -10.80 -23.78 18.92
N LYS A 424 -9.74 -23.54 18.14
CA LYS A 424 -9.27 -24.47 17.10
C LYS A 424 -8.78 -25.80 17.68
N ASP A 425 -8.23 -25.77 18.89
CA ASP A 425 -7.63 -26.94 19.52
C ASP A 425 -8.69 -27.91 20.10
N ILE A 426 -9.93 -27.45 20.25
CA ILE A 426 -11.04 -28.25 20.81
C ILE A 426 -12.13 -28.59 19.79
N LEU A 427 -12.05 -28.05 18.57
CA LEU A 427 -12.97 -28.38 17.49
C LEU A 427 -12.49 -29.62 16.74
N ASN A 428 -13.39 -30.57 16.55
CA ASN A 428 -13.16 -31.71 15.66
C ASN A 428 -13.11 -31.29 14.19
N ASP A 429 -12.62 -32.16 13.31
CA ASP A 429 -12.53 -31.93 11.85
C ASP A 429 -13.85 -31.49 11.18
N ASN A 430 -15.00 -31.85 11.79
CA ASN A 430 -16.34 -31.47 11.33
C ASN A 430 -16.89 -30.18 11.97
N GLY A 431 -16.08 -29.40 12.71
CA GLY A 431 -16.49 -28.16 13.37
C GLY A 431 -17.44 -28.35 14.57
N THR A 432 -17.36 -29.51 15.23
CA THR A 432 -18.17 -29.85 16.41
C THR A 432 -17.31 -29.90 17.68
N LEU A 433 -17.93 -29.58 18.81
CA LEU A 433 -17.35 -29.63 20.14
C LEU A 433 -17.87 -30.86 20.89
N GLU A 434 -16.98 -31.60 21.53
CA GLU A 434 -17.35 -32.66 22.48
C GLU A 434 -17.38 -32.08 23.90
N LEU A 435 -18.58 -32.02 24.47
CA LEU A 435 -18.79 -31.65 25.87
C LEU A 435 -19.24 -32.89 26.65
N PRO A 436 -19.09 -32.92 27.99
CA PRO A 436 -19.59 -34.03 28.80
C PRO A 436 -21.09 -34.34 28.59
N SER A 437 -21.87 -33.37 28.12
CA SER A 437 -23.30 -33.49 27.83
C SER A 437 -23.64 -33.99 26.41
N GLY A 438 -22.67 -34.06 25.49
CA GLY A 438 -22.89 -34.47 24.10
C GLY A 438 -22.04 -33.73 23.08
N LYS A 439 -22.35 -33.92 21.79
CA LYS A 439 -21.68 -33.25 20.67
C LYS A 439 -22.52 -32.09 20.15
N TYR A 440 -21.91 -30.91 20.00
CA TYR A 440 -22.62 -29.68 19.64
C TYR A 440 -21.88 -28.85 18.60
N LYS A 441 -22.62 -28.08 17.79
CA LYS A 441 -22.07 -27.13 16.80
C LYS A 441 -21.93 -25.74 17.39
N LEU A 442 -21.00 -24.92 16.88
CA LEU A 442 -20.83 -23.53 17.32
C LEU A 442 -21.83 -22.53 16.71
N GLY A 443 -22.55 -22.91 15.66
CA GLY A 443 -23.55 -22.05 15.02
C GLY A 443 -22.98 -20.71 14.54
N LEU A 444 -21.78 -20.69 13.96
CA LEU A 444 -21.05 -19.46 13.58
C LEU A 444 -21.83 -18.54 12.63
N ASN A 445 -22.75 -19.10 11.84
CA ASN A 445 -23.59 -18.37 10.88
C ASN A 445 -25.09 -18.48 11.20
N GLU A 446 -25.45 -18.98 12.39
CA GLU A 446 -26.83 -19.20 12.80
C GLU A 446 -27.31 -18.07 13.70
N THR A 447 -28.62 -17.81 13.70
CA THR A 447 -29.24 -16.93 14.68
C THR A 447 -30.25 -17.75 15.49
N ILE A 448 -30.08 -17.75 16.81
CA ILE A 448 -30.96 -18.47 17.74
C ILE A 448 -31.63 -17.46 18.65
N THR A 449 -32.95 -17.55 18.75
CA THR A 449 -33.81 -16.68 19.58
C THR A 449 -34.31 -17.37 20.85
N ASP A 450 -33.77 -18.54 21.18
CA ASP A 450 -34.14 -19.27 22.39
C ASP A 450 -33.70 -18.47 23.63
N ASN A 451 -34.61 -18.32 24.58
CA ASN A 451 -34.32 -17.65 25.84
C ASN A 451 -34.10 -18.70 26.92
N VAL A 452 -32.84 -19.09 27.12
CA VAL A 452 -32.41 -20.02 28.17
C VAL A 452 -31.63 -19.24 29.22
N ASP A 453 -32.16 -19.15 30.42
CA ASP A 453 -31.47 -18.47 31.53
C ASP A 453 -30.18 -19.22 31.89
N CYS A 454 -29.12 -18.47 32.18
CA CYS A 454 -27.87 -19.01 32.66
C CYS A 454 -27.47 -18.43 34.04
N PRO A 455 -27.17 -19.29 35.03
CA PRO A 455 -26.93 -18.86 36.40
C PRO A 455 -25.60 -18.13 36.62
N LYS A 456 -24.60 -18.33 35.73
CA LYS A 456 -23.26 -17.74 35.92
C LYS A 456 -22.60 -17.39 34.59
N THR A 457 -22.38 -16.11 34.36
CA THR A 457 -21.55 -15.59 33.25
C THR A 457 -20.08 -15.50 33.67
N PRO A 458 -19.13 -15.40 32.72
CA PRO A 458 -17.71 -15.12 33.02
C PRO A 458 -17.45 -13.82 33.81
N LEU A 459 -18.46 -12.93 33.92
CA LEU A 459 -18.44 -11.70 34.72
C LEU A 459 -19.05 -11.87 36.11
N ASN A 460 -19.37 -13.10 36.55
CA ASN A 460 -20.06 -13.41 37.81
C ASN A 460 -21.44 -12.72 37.96
N ALA A 461 -22.14 -12.50 36.86
CA ALA A 461 -23.52 -11.99 36.83
C ALA A 461 -24.50 -13.02 36.25
N LEU A 462 -25.80 -12.83 36.49
CA LEU A 462 -26.86 -13.55 35.80
C LEU A 462 -26.88 -13.19 34.31
N GLY A 463 -27.22 -14.14 33.45
CA GLY A 463 -27.24 -13.94 32.01
C GLY A 463 -28.18 -14.88 31.28
N HIS A 464 -28.16 -14.82 29.96
CA HIS A 464 -28.88 -15.71 29.07
C HIS A 464 -27.91 -16.44 28.15
N CYS A 465 -28.27 -17.64 27.74
CA CYS A 465 -27.50 -18.43 26.79
C CYS A 465 -27.62 -17.82 25.39
N SER A 466 -26.48 -17.54 24.74
CA SER A 466 -26.45 -17.09 23.35
C SER A 466 -25.29 -17.71 22.59
N LEU A 467 -25.35 -17.66 21.25
CA LEU A 467 -24.25 -18.14 20.42
C LEU A 467 -22.99 -17.33 20.68
N LEU A 468 -21.83 -17.98 20.62
CA LEU A 468 -20.55 -17.36 20.97
C LEU A 468 -20.29 -16.07 20.17
N HIS A 469 -20.62 -16.04 18.88
CA HIS A 469 -20.45 -14.87 18.01
C HIS A 469 -21.41 -13.72 18.34
N SER A 470 -22.53 -14.02 19.01
CA SER A 470 -23.53 -13.04 19.43
C SER A 470 -23.21 -12.40 20.79
N CYS A 471 -22.14 -12.85 21.47
CA CYS A 471 -21.72 -12.35 22.78
C CYS A 471 -20.24 -11.90 22.82
N PRO A 472 -19.84 -10.85 22.08
CA PRO A 472 -18.44 -10.40 22.04
C PRO A 472 -17.90 -9.90 23.39
N GLN A 473 -18.78 -9.45 24.30
CA GLN A 473 -18.38 -8.88 25.58
C GLN A 473 -17.67 -9.87 26.53
N VAL A 474 -17.87 -11.18 26.34
CA VAL A 474 -17.21 -12.20 27.17
C VAL A 474 -15.94 -12.76 26.51
N HIS A 475 -15.66 -12.44 25.23
CA HIS A 475 -14.54 -13.06 24.50
C HIS A 475 -13.18 -12.81 25.17
N ALA A 476 -12.95 -11.61 25.70
CA ALA A 476 -11.70 -11.27 26.39
C ALA A 476 -11.48 -12.08 27.69
N LEU A 477 -12.55 -12.64 28.27
CA LEU A 477 -12.51 -13.43 29.50
C LEU A 477 -12.37 -14.93 29.23
N LEU A 478 -12.70 -15.37 28.01
CA LEU A 478 -12.54 -16.75 27.59
C LEU A 478 -11.09 -16.98 27.14
N THR A 479 -10.17 -17.08 28.10
CA THR A 479 -8.73 -17.20 27.83
C THR A 479 -8.27 -18.62 27.50
N SER A 480 -9.09 -19.63 27.80
CA SER A 480 -8.80 -21.05 27.57
C SER A 480 -10.10 -21.87 27.40
N SER A 481 -9.95 -23.10 26.89
CA SER A 481 -11.04 -24.08 26.79
C SER A 481 -11.68 -24.40 28.14
N ASP A 482 -10.89 -24.48 29.21
CA ASP A 482 -11.39 -24.76 30.56
C ASP A 482 -12.34 -23.67 31.05
N VAL A 483 -12.01 -22.40 30.80
CA VAL A 483 -12.87 -21.26 31.18
C VAL A 483 -14.16 -21.26 30.36
N PHE A 484 -14.08 -21.65 29.09
CA PHE A 484 -15.25 -21.78 28.22
C PHE A 484 -16.19 -22.90 28.68
N VAL A 485 -15.65 -24.10 28.97
CA VAL A 485 -16.45 -25.25 29.41
C VAL A 485 -17.18 -24.97 30.73
N GLN A 486 -16.61 -24.14 31.60
CA GLN A 486 -17.28 -23.73 32.86
C GLN A 486 -18.52 -22.85 32.67
N HIS A 487 -18.65 -22.18 31.53
CA HIS A 487 -19.71 -21.20 31.25
C HIS A 487 -20.50 -21.54 29.98
N VAL A 488 -20.34 -22.77 29.47
CA VAL A 488 -21.02 -23.26 28.28
C VAL A 488 -22.49 -23.56 28.60
N CYS A 489 -23.36 -23.31 27.65
CA CYS A 489 -24.79 -23.61 27.75
C CYS A 489 -25.28 -24.18 26.40
N ILE A 490 -26.37 -24.93 26.42
CA ILE A 490 -26.85 -25.66 25.23
C ILE A 490 -28.09 -24.98 24.66
N LEU A 491 -28.09 -24.73 23.35
CA LEU A 491 -29.17 -24.09 22.60
C LEU A 491 -29.77 -25.08 21.61
N LYS A 492 -31.11 -25.18 21.55
CA LYS A 492 -31.87 -26.09 20.69
C LYS A 492 -31.43 -27.57 20.75
N ASN A 493 -30.71 -27.97 21.80
CA ASN A 493 -30.06 -29.26 21.94
C ASN A 493 -29.06 -29.62 20.81
N GLU A 494 -28.63 -28.64 20.01
CA GLU A 494 -27.74 -28.83 18.85
C GLU A 494 -26.52 -27.91 18.89
N TYR A 495 -26.61 -26.75 19.55
CA TYR A 495 -25.58 -25.73 19.54
C TYR A 495 -24.98 -25.47 20.92
N ALA A 496 -23.65 -25.30 20.95
CA ALA A 496 -22.92 -24.84 22.13
C ALA A 496 -22.91 -23.30 22.15
N GLY A 497 -23.65 -22.73 23.10
CA GLY A 497 -23.66 -21.32 23.42
C GLY A 497 -22.77 -20.98 24.63
N ILE A 498 -22.73 -19.69 24.95
CA ILE A 498 -22.04 -19.15 26.12
C ILE A 498 -23.02 -18.34 26.96
N CYS A 499 -22.85 -18.39 28.28
CA CYS A 499 -23.61 -17.57 29.20
C CYS A 499 -23.23 -16.10 29.06
N CYS A 500 -24.15 -15.33 28.49
CA CYS A 500 -23.95 -13.94 28.11
C CYS A 500 -24.65 -13.01 29.10
N PRO A 501 -24.01 -11.92 29.56
CA PRO A 501 -24.67 -10.94 30.43
C PRO A 501 -25.92 -10.36 29.78
N ASN A 502 -26.96 -10.14 30.58
CA ASN A 502 -28.14 -9.41 30.11
C ASN A 502 -27.74 -8.00 29.69
N ARG A 503 -28.30 -7.52 28.57
CA ARG A 503 -28.11 -6.13 28.14
C ARG A 503 -28.80 -5.23 29.17
N SER A 504 -27.99 -4.45 29.88
CA SER A 504 -28.44 -3.38 30.79
C SER A 504 -29.02 -2.21 30.03
#